data_AF-A0A077XVF1-F1
#
_entry.id   AF-A0A077XVF1-F1
#
_cell.length_a   1.000
_cell.length_b   1.000
_cell.length_c   1.000
_cell.angle_alpha   90.00
_cell.angle_beta   90.00
_cell.angle_gamma   90.00
#
_symmetry.space_group_name_H-M   'P 1'
#
loop_
_entity.id
_entity.type
_entity.pdbx_description
1 polymer ?
#
loop_
_entity_poly.entity_id
_entity_poly.type
_entity_poly.pdbx_seq_one_letter_code
_entity_poly.pdbx_strand_id
1 'polypeptide(L)'
;MIKNRSEFPTDELGKISKKLSALSETVSTAESVTSGYLQFLLSQMLQASEIYKGGITAYTLQEKVNLLKIDEKEAKKCDCVSSCISNKMALHTAELFGIDWGIAVTGYATPVQESDFKLFAFFSFAYRNKIIHTGKI
;
A
#
# COMPACT_ATOMS: atom_id res chain seq x y z
N MET A 1 -6.43 21.93 -0.77
CA MET A 1 -5.02 22.01 -0.31
C MET A 1 -5.02 22.01 1.20
N ILE A 2 -4.23 21.13 1.81
CA ILE A 2 -4.19 20.91 3.27
C ILE A 2 -3.79 22.21 3.95
N LYS A 3 -4.74 22.80 4.69
CA LYS A 3 -4.55 24.08 5.37
C LYS A 3 -3.90 23.95 6.75
N ASN A 4 -3.91 22.74 7.31
CA ASN A 4 -3.43 22.49 8.67
C ASN A 4 -2.40 21.35 8.67
N ARG A 5 -1.13 21.71 8.87
CA ARG A 5 0.00 20.77 8.80
C ARG A 5 0.23 19.97 10.09
N SER A 6 -0.45 20.30 11.19
CA SER A 6 -0.19 19.71 12.51
C SER A 6 -0.61 18.24 12.64
N GLU A 7 -1.55 17.76 11.82
CA GLU A 7 -2.01 16.36 11.81
C GLU A 7 -1.52 15.58 10.59
N PHE A 8 -0.72 16.22 9.72
CA PHE A 8 -0.31 15.65 8.45
C PHE A 8 1.21 15.43 8.46
N PRO A 9 1.71 14.24 8.06
CA PRO A 9 3.12 13.86 8.19
C PRO A 9 4.01 14.55 7.12
N THR A 10 4.03 15.87 7.15
CA THR A 10 4.61 16.71 6.10
C THR A 10 6.14 16.58 6.07
N ASP A 11 6.76 16.44 7.24
CA ASP A 11 8.21 16.29 7.37
C ASP A 11 8.67 14.92 6.87
N GLU A 12 7.93 13.86 7.18
CA GLU A 12 8.18 12.50 6.70
C GLU A 12 8.05 12.42 5.18
N LEU A 13 6.95 12.96 4.64
CA LEU A 13 6.73 13.01 3.19
C LEU A 13 7.80 13.83 2.48
N GLY A 14 8.27 14.93 3.09
CA GLY A 14 9.41 15.70 2.58
C GLY A 14 10.71 14.90 2.54
N LYS A 15 11.00 14.12 3.59
CA LYS A 15 12.18 13.23 3.64
C LYS A 15 12.08 12.10 2.61
N ILE A 16 10.91 11.50 2.44
CA ILE A 16 10.65 10.43 1.47
C ILE A 16 10.83 10.98 0.05
N SER A 17 10.15 12.07 -0.29
CA SER A 17 10.27 12.76 -1.57
C SER A 17 11.73 13.07 -1.91
N LYS A 18 12.47 13.71 -1.00
CA LYS A 18 13.87 14.05 -1.22
C LYS A 18 14.75 12.83 -1.51
N LYS A 19 14.52 11.70 -0.81
CA LYS A 19 15.27 10.47 -1.03
C LYS A 19 14.94 9.84 -2.39
N LEU A 20 13.66 9.72 -2.72
CA LEU A 20 13.22 9.13 -3.99
C LEU A 20 13.69 9.97 -5.18
N SER A 21 13.54 11.30 -5.13
CA SER A 21 14.06 12.21 -6.17
C SER A 21 15.57 12.07 -6.36
N ALA A 22 16.34 12.02 -5.28
CA ALA A 22 17.80 11.88 -5.35
C ALA A 22 18.25 10.57 -6.02
N LEU A 23 17.44 9.51 -5.91
CA LEU A 23 17.69 8.21 -6.53
C LEU A 23 17.02 8.05 -7.89
N SER A 24 16.23 9.02 -8.34
CA SER A 24 15.34 8.92 -9.52
C SER A 24 14.40 7.71 -9.43
N GLU A 25 13.93 7.40 -8.22
CA GLU A 25 13.06 6.25 -7.94
C GLU A 25 11.60 6.65 -7.75
N THR A 26 10.71 5.71 -8.03
CA THR A 26 9.26 5.92 -8.07
C THR A 26 8.51 4.97 -7.15
N VAL A 27 7.31 5.36 -6.70
CA VAL A 27 6.51 4.61 -5.73
C VAL A 27 5.04 4.52 -6.14
N SER A 28 4.40 3.38 -5.85
CA SER A 28 2.95 3.16 -5.95
C SER A 28 2.42 2.38 -4.74
N THR A 29 1.10 2.39 -4.54
CA THR A 29 0.46 1.69 -3.42
C THR A 29 -0.67 0.75 -3.85
N ALA A 30 -0.94 -0.26 -3.03
CA ALA A 30 -2.15 -1.09 -3.08
C ALA A 30 -2.78 -1.13 -1.68
N GLU A 31 -3.99 -0.59 -1.56
CA GLU A 31 -4.67 -0.39 -0.27
C GLU A 31 -5.95 -1.21 -0.18
N SER A 32 -6.17 -1.82 0.97
CA SER A 32 -7.48 -2.33 1.39
C SER A 32 -7.97 -1.50 2.58
N VAL A 33 -7.49 -1.83 3.78
CA VAL A 33 -8.00 -1.31 5.07
C VAL A 33 -7.87 0.21 5.24
N THR A 34 -6.92 0.84 4.55
CA THR A 34 -6.69 2.30 4.57
C THR A 34 -7.45 3.06 3.49
N SER A 35 -8.13 2.36 2.56
CA SER A 35 -9.09 2.93 1.61
C SER A 35 -8.61 4.13 0.78
N GLY A 36 -7.33 4.19 0.43
CA GLY A 36 -6.75 5.29 -0.37
C GLY A 36 -6.08 6.39 0.45
N TYR A 37 -6.03 6.25 1.78
CA TYR A 37 -5.35 7.22 2.63
C TYR A 37 -3.86 7.34 2.30
N LEU A 38 -3.16 6.23 2.02
CA LEU A 38 -1.74 6.30 1.62
C LEU A 38 -1.59 6.97 0.25
N GLN A 39 -2.48 6.70 -0.71
CA GLN A 39 -2.49 7.38 -2.00
C GLN A 39 -2.64 8.89 -1.81
N PHE A 40 -3.55 9.33 -0.94
CA PHE A 40 -3.72 10.73 -0.60
C PHE A 40 -2.46 11.31 0.05
N LEU A 41 -1.84 10.62 1.01
CA LEU A 41 -0.60 11.06 1.65
C LEU A 41 0.53 11.26 0.63
N LEU A 42 0.79 10.24 -0.19
CA LEU A 42 1.87 10.26 -1.17
C LEU A 42 1.64 11.30 -2.27
N SER A 43 0.39 11.59 -2.64
CA SER A 43 0.08 12.65 -3.60
C SER A 43 0.39 14.06 -3.08
N GLN A 44 0.65 14.24 -1.77
CA GLN A 44 1.05 15.52 -1.18
C GLN A 44 2.58 15.70 -1.11
N MET A 45 3.37 14.72 -1.55
CA MET A 45 4.83 14.86 -1.62
C MET A 45 5.24 16.03 -2.52
N LEU A 46 6.37 16.66 -2.19
CA LEU A 46 7.01 17.59 -3.12
C LEU A 46 7.36 16.83 -4.42
N GLN A 47 7.06 17.42 -5.57
CA GLN A 47 7.25 16.79 -6.89
C GLN A 47 6.51 15.44 -7.03
N ALA A 48 5.35 15.28 -6.38
CA ALA A 48 4.59 14.03 -6.40
C ALA A 48 4.36 13.44 -7.81
N SER A 49 4.15 14.25 -8.85
CA SER A 49 3.97 13.77 -10.22
C SER A 49 5.18 13.03 -10.80
N GLU A 50 6.38 13.35 -10.32
CA GLU A 50 7.63 12.69 -10.75
C GLU A 50 7.83 11.38 -10.00
N ILE A 51 7.47 11.37 -8.71
CA ILE A 51 7.81 10.31 -7.74
C ILE A 51 6.69 9.27 -7.59
N TYR A 52 5.45 9.72 -7.43
CA TYR A 52 4.30 8.88 -7.11
C TYR A 52 3.47 8.61 -8.37
N LYS A 53 3.40 7.35 -8.80
CA LYS A 53 2.73 6.96 -10.06
C LYS A 53 1.26 6.59 -9.92
N GLY A 54 0.77 6.54 -8.69
CA GLY A 54 -0.62 6.20 -8.39
C GLY A 54 -0.72 4.99 -7.47
N GLY A 55 -1.93 4.47 -7.35
CA GLY A 55 -2.20 3.28 -6.55
C GLY A 55 -3.55 2.67 -6.84
N ILE A 56 -3.81 1.53 -6.21
CA ILE A 56 -5.06 0.80 -6.30
C ILE A 56 -5.70 0.74 -4.92
N THR A 57 -6.99 1.03 -4.83
CA THR A 57 -7.81 0.67 -3.67
C THR A 57 -8.65 -0.55 -4.00
N ALA A 58 -8.33 -1.70 -3.42
CA ALA A 58 -9.02 -2.98 -3.62
C ALA A 58 -9.58 -3.48 -2.27
N TYR A 59 -10.74 -2.97 -1.89
CA TYR A 59 -11.31 -3.22 -0.56
C TYR A 59 -11.88 -4.64 -0.44
N THR A 60 -12.63 -5.11 -1.43
CA THR A 60 -13.26 -6.43 -1.40
C THR A 60 -12.30 -7.51 -1.89
N LEU A 61 -12.61 -8.77 -1.55
CA LEU A 61 -11.90 -9.93 -2.09
C LEU A 61 -11.91 -9.93 -3.62
N GLN A 62 -13.07 -9.67 -4.22
CA GLN A 62 -13.23 -9.70 -5.68
C GLN A 62 -12.36 -8.64 -6.37
N GLU A 63 -12.26 -7.43 -5.80
CA GLU A 63 -11.38 -6.39 -6.37
C GLU A 63 -9.91 -6.74 -6.24
N LYS A 64 -9.49 -7.43 -5.16
CA LYS A 64 -8.11 -7.94 -5.06
C LYS A 64 -7.81 -8.99 -6.13
N VAL A 65 -8.77 -9.86 -6.45
CA VAL A 65 -8.62 -10.84 -7.54
C VAL A 65 -8.57 -10.12 -8.90
N ASN A 66 -9.49 -9.21 -9.16
CA ASN A 66 -9.64 -8.55 -10.45
C ASN A 66 -8.49 -7.59 -10.77
N LEU A 67 -8.19 -6.69 -9.81
CA LEU A 67 -7.26 -5.58 -10.00
C LEU A 67 -5.84 -5.95 -9.60
N LEU A 68 -5.66 -6.80 -8.58
CA LEU A 68 -4.34 -7.14 -8.04
C LEU A 68 -3.88 -8.57 -8.38
N LYS A 69 -4.66 -9.29 -9.19
CA LYS A 69 -4.38 -10.65 -9.69
C LYS A 69 -4.06 -11.66 -8.57
N ILE A 70 -4.65 -11.45 -7.40
CA ILE A 70 -4.54 -12.36 -6.27
C ILE A 70 -5.31 -13.64 -6.60
N ASP A 71 -4.72 -14.81 -6.29
CA ASP A 71 -5.42 -16.08 -6.42
C ASP A 71 -6.64 -16.13 -5.48
N GLU A 72 -7.81 -16.42 -6.05
CA GLU A 72 -9.07 -16.39 -5.32
C GLU A 72 -9.11 -17.43 -4.18
N LYS A 73 -8.51 -18.61 -4.39
CA LYS A 73 -8.50 -19.67 -3.36
C LYS A 73 -7.61 -19.28 -2.19
N GLU A 74 -6.47 -18.66 -2.44
CA GLU A 74 -5.60 -18.11 -1.41
C GLU A 74 -6.25 -16.95 -0.65
N ALA A 75 -6.89 -16.04 -1.39
CA ALA A 75 -7.63 -14.93 -0.80
C ALA A 75 -8.71 -15.42 0.16
N LYS A 76 -9.53 -16.40 -0.23
CA LYS A 76 -10.60 -16.95 0.62
C LYS A 76 -10.10 -17.64 1.88
N LYS A 77 -8.92 -18.28 1.83
CA LYS A 77 -8.35 -19.01 2.99
C LYS A 77 -7.97 -18.12 4.17
N CYS A 78 -7.65 -16.86 3.91
CA CYS A 78 -7.19 -15.90 4.91
C CYS A 78 -8.00 -14.61 4.89
N ASP A 79 -9.18 -14.62 4.26
CA ASP A 79 -10.03 -13.44 4.09
C ASP A 79 -9.26 -12.21 3.56
N CYS A 80 -8.34 -12.45 2.63
CA CYS A 80 -7.43 -11.45 2.08
C CYS A 80 -6.51 -10.74 3.09
N VAL A 81 -6.38 -11.23 4.32
CA VAL A 81 -5.56 -10.64 5.37
C VAL A 81 -4.44 -11.59 5.78
N SER A 82 -3.30 -11.48 5.09
CA SER A 82 -2.06 -12.16 5.48
C SER A 82 -0.84 -11.44 4.92
N SER A 83 0.35 -11.77 5.45
CA SER A 83 1.63 -11.32 4.91
C SER A 83 1.85 -11.74 3.46
N CYS A 84 1.34 -12.91 3.06
CA CYS A 84 1.45 -13.39 1.68
C CYS A 84 0.60 -12.53 0.73
N ILE A 85 -0.64 -12.18 1.15
CA ILE A 85 -1.51 -11.31 0.36
C ILE A 85 -0.90 -9.91 0.24
N SER A 86 -0.40 -9.32 1.33
CA SER A 86 0.24 -8.00 1.27
C SER A 86 1.48 -8.01 0.38
N ASN A 87 2.29 -9.07 0.39
CA ASN A 87 3.43 -9.22 -0.51
C ASN A 87 3.01 -9.23 -1.99
N LYS A 88 1.99 -10.04 -2.33
CA LYS A 88 1.49 -10.11 -3.71
C LYS A 88 0.90 -8.80 -4.17
N MET A 89 0.16 -8.10 -3.31
CA MET A 89 -0.36 -6.77 -3.59
C MET A 89 0.77 -5.76 -3.87
N ALA A 90 1.85 -5.78 -3.07
CA ALA A 90 2.99 -4.88 -3.22
C ALA A 90 3.78 -5.15 -4.51
N LEU A 91 4.02 -6.42 -4.84
CA LEU A 91 4.69 -6.80 -6.09
C LEU A 91 3.85 -6.43 -7.30
N HIS A 92 2.55 -6.74 -7.28
CA HIS A 92 1.68 -6.49 -8.41
C HIS A 92 1.48 -4.99 -8.68
N THR A 93 1.33 -4.15 -7.65
CA THR A 93 1.26 -2.70 -7.86
C THR A 93 2.58 -2.13 -8.38
N ALA A 94 3.73 -2.70 -7.98
CA ALA A 94 5.01 -2.30 -8.55
C ALA A 94 5.11 -2.64 -10.04
N GLU A 95 4.71 -3.85 -10.41
CA GLU A 95 4.69 -4.32 -11.80
C GLU A 95 3.73 -3.50 -12.66
N LEU A 96 2.49 -3.30 -12.20
CA LEU A 96 1.44 -2.61 -12.95
C LEU A 96 1.83 -1.18 -13.34
N PHE A 97 2.47 -0.45 -12.42
CA PHE A 97 2.89 0.93 -12.66
C PHE A 97 4.31 1.03 -13.23
N GLY A 98 5.05 -0.08 -13.34
CA GLY A 98 6.44 -0.09 -13.81
C GLY A 98 7.38 0.73 -12.91
N ILE A 99 7.25 0.58 -11.59
CA ILE A 99 7.92 1.43 -10.58
C ILE A 99 8.92 0.68 -9.71
N ASP A 100 9.73 1.44 -8.96
CA ASP A 100 10.77 0.89 -8.08
C ASP A 100 10.20 0.36 -6.77
N TRP A 101 9.28 1.10 -6.13
CA TRP A 101 8.76 0.84 -4.78
C TRP A 101 7.26 0.54 -4.75
N GLY A 102 6.89 -0.73 -4.56
CA GLY A 102 5.50 -1.13 -4.34
C GLY A 102 5.18 -1.23 -2.85
N ILE A 103 4.14 -0.54 -2.39
CA ILE A 103 3.70 -0.62 -0.98
C ILE A 103 2.30 -1.23 -0.96
N ALA A 104 2.04 -2.15 -0.04
CA ALA A 104 0.68 -2.65 0.15
C ALA A 104 0.28 -2.74 1.61
N VAL A 105 -1.02 -2.63 1.85
CA VAL A 105 -1.63 -2.78 3.18
C VAL A 105 -3.00 -3.47 3.10
N THR A 106 -3.19 -4.49 3.92
CA THR A 106 -4.45 -5.25 4.04
C THR A 106 -4.67 -5.69 5.49
N GLY A 107 -5.90 -5.64 5.98
CA GLY A 107 -6.15 -5.78 7.42
C GLY A 107 -7.61 -5.57 7.81
N TYR A 108 -7.83 -5.64 9.11
CA TYR A 108 -9.13 -5.42 9.75
C TYR A 108 -9.13 -4.07 10.45
N ALA A 109 -9.92 -3.11 9.92
CA ALA A 109 -10.21 -1.82 10.57
C ALA A 109 -11.46 -1.89 11.48
N THR A 110 -12.19 -2.99 11.46
CA THR A 110 -13.41 -3.20 12.24
C THR A 110 -13.31 -4.53 12.97
N PRO A 111 -13.78 -4.64 14.23
CA PRO A 111 -13.79 -5.91 14.95
C PRO A 111 -14.74 -6.91 14.28
N VAL A 112 -14.20 -8.02 13.80
CA VAL A 112 -14.94 -9.10 13.14
C VAL A 112 -14.53 -10.46 13.70
N GLN A 113 -15.34 -11.50 13.49
CA GLN A 113 -15.08 -12.82 14.07
C GLN A 113 -13.80 -13.45 13.49
N GLU A 114 -13.55 -13.23 12.20
CA GLU A 114 -12.40 -13.71 11.44
C GLU A 114 -11.05 -13.22 12.01
N SER A 115 -11.09 -12.12 12.78
CA SER A 115 -9.92 -11.52 13.41
C SER A 115 -9.84 -11.72 14.93
N ASP A 116 -10.70 -12.58 15.51
CA ASP A 116 -10.95 -12.63 16.97
C ASP A 116 -11.28 -11.25 17.54
N PHE A 117 -12.00 -10.42 16.78
CA PHE A 117 -12.31 -9.03 17.13
C PHE A 117 -11.08 -8.13 17.33
N LYS A 118 -9.89 -8.54 16.85
CA LYS A 118 -8.66 -7.75 16.90
C LYS A 118 -8.55 -6.87 15.66
N LEU A 119 -8.01 -5.68 15.85
CA LEU A 119 -7.62 -4.78 14.77
C LEU A 119 -6.16 -4.98 14.47
N PHE A 120 -5.84 -5.23 13.20
CA PHE A 120 -4.46 -5.30 12.74
C PHE A 120 -4.41 -5.18 11.21
N ALA A 121 -3.25 -4.83 10.68
CA ALA A 121 -2.97 -4.86 9.26
C ALA A 121 -1.59 -5.45 8.96
N PHE A 122 -1.50 -6.20 7.87
CA PHE A 122 -0.23 -6.54 7.26
C PHE A 122 0.14 -5.46 6.24
N PHE A 123 1.42 -5.11 6.21
CA PHE A 123 1.97 -4.21 5.21
C PHE A 123 3.24 -4.79 4.60
N SER A 124 3.56 -4.39 3.37
CA SER A 124 4.73 -4.88 2.66
C SER A 124 5.34 -3.82 1.77
N PHE A 125 6.67 -3.88 1.65
CA PHE A 125 7.47 -3.06 0.74
C PHE A 125 8.16 -3.99 -0.26
N ALA A 126 7.85 -3.79 -1.54
CA ALA A 126 8.58 -4.32 -2.67
C ALA A 126 9.55 -3.26 -3.18
N TYR A 127 10.80 -3.63 -3.43
CA TYR A 127 11.78 -2.81 -4.13
C TYR A 127 12.35 -3.59 -5.31
N ARG A 128 12.26 -3.02 -6.52
CA ARG A 128 12.72 -3.64 -7.78
C ARG A 128 12.24 -5.10 -7.91
N ASN A 129 10.92 -5.27 -7.78
CA ASN A 129 10.21 -6.55 -7.87
C ASN A 129 10.64 -7.61 -6.84
N LYS A 130 11.16 -7.19 -5.67
CA LYS A 130 11.49 -8.08 -4.55
C LYS A 130 10.90 -7.55 -3.26
N ILE A 131 10.26 -8.41 -2.48
CA ILE A 131 9.86 -8.06 -1.13
C ILE A 131 11.11 -7.86 -0.28
N ILE A 132 11.27 -6.65 0.26
CA ILE A 132 12.38 -6.31 1.16
C ILE A 132 11.94 -6.20 2.61
N HIS A 133 10.65 -6.00 2.86
CA HIS A 133 10.10 -5.96 4.21
C HIS A 133 8.60 -6.29 4.22
N THR A 134 8.19 -7.02 5.24
CA THR A 134 6.79 -7.33 5.55
C THR A 134 6.61 -7.22 7.06
N GLY A 135 5.56 -6.54 7.49
CA GLY A 135 5.27 -6.34 8.91
C GLY A 135 3.79 -6.44 9.22
N LYS A 136 3.48 -6.37 10.51
CA LYS A 136 2.14 -6.32 11.07
C LYS A 136 2.04 -5.13 12.01
N ILE A 137 1.01 -4.30 11.85
CA ILE A 137 0.62 -3.22 12.76
C ILE A 137 -0.72 -3.52 13.41
#